data_AF-F6FZ35-F1
#
_entry.id   AF-F6FZ35-F1
#
_cell.length_a   1.000
_cell.length_b   1.000
_cell.length_c   1.000
_cell.angle_alpha   90.00
_cell.angle_beta   90.00
_cell.angle_gamma   90.00
#
_symmetry.space_group_name_H-M   'P 1'
#
loop_
_entity.id
_entity.type
_entity.pdbx_description
1 polymer ?
#
loop_
_entity_poly.entity_id
_entity_poly.type
_entity_poly.pdbx_seq_one_letter_code
_entity_poly.pdbx_strand_id
1 'polypeptide(L)'
;MEIQDDGKPIPRSQRTPTTEAGEALTSALQFHVELFEWIKSNDPQQAFSDHPGVVAGGEAFFDMVLDDALNNPEAVDGDGKVDELALLSEHHLIQVALIVIDFAVQAANAEARNERELAWTYAADAMHWAGVLNGCRAEQREQQDGSNAAAQLAKRRHAESRALAEFAVKHWRENIDQGLSAQKAASELSRVVPLSHKKLAELVSAAKKGKSPW
;
A
#
# COMPACT_ATOMS: atom_id res chain seq x y z
N MET A 1 -20.10 15.44 -6.45
CA MET A 1 -19.63 15.46 -5.04
C MET A 1 -18.12 15.47 -5.13
N GLU A 2 -17.46 16.60 -4.87
CA GLU A 2 -15.99 16.69 -4.94
C GLU A 2 -15.40 15.90 -3.77
N ILE A 3 -14.72 14.79 -4.06
CA ILE A 3 -13.93 14.06 -3.08
C ILE A 3 -12.62 14.84 -2.94
N GLN A 4 -12.43 15.53 -1.81
CA GLN A 4 -11.14 16.09 -1.44
C GLN A 4 -10.19 14.93 -1.15
N ASP A 5 -9.30 14.63 -2.09
CA ASP A 5 -8.20 13.68 -1.89
C ASP A 5 -7.04 14.38 -1.16
N ASP A 6 -7.10 14.41 0.17
CA ASP A 6 -6.00 14.87 1.02
C ASP A 6 -5.07 13.71 1.46
N GLY A 7 -5.21 12.54 0.84
CA GLY A 7 -4.44 11.33 1.13
C GLY A 7 -4.62 10.77 2.55
N LYS A 8 -5.60 11.26 3.34
CA LYS A 8 -5.88 10.74 4.67
C LYS A 8 -6.95 9.66 4.59
N PRO A 9 -6.79 8.53 5.32
CA PRO A 9 -7.78 7.47 5.33
C PRO A 9 -9.11 7.98 5.90
N ILE A 10 -10.22 7.58 5.28
CA ILE A 10 -11.57 7.97 5.71
C ILE A 10 -11.82 7.45 7.15
N PRO A 11 -12.23 8.31 8.10
CA PRO A 11 -12.56 7.90 9.45
C PRO A 11 -13.58 6.77 9.47
N ARG A 12 -13.42 5.80 10.38
CA ARG A 12 -14.31 4.61 10.39
C ARG A 12 -15.80 4.93 10.49
N SER A 13 -16.15 5.99 11.20
CA SER A 13 -17.53 6.46 11.37
C SER A 13 -18.14 7.03 10.10
N GLN A 14 -17.33 7.33 9.07
CA GLN A 14 -17.75 7.89 7.79
C GLN A 14 -17.68 6.86 6.66
N ARG A 15 -17.29 5.61 6.95
CA ARG A 15 -17.21 4.54 5.97
C ARG A 15 -18.60 4.02 5.58
N THR A 16 -18.77 3.87 4.29
CA THR A 16 -19.91 3.29 3.60
C THR A 16 -19.39 2.25 2.59
N PRO A 17 -20.23 1.32 2.13
CA PRO A 17 -19.86 0.42 1.03
C PRO A 17 -19.30 1.16 -0.17
N THR A 18 -19.96 2.23 -0.63
CA THR A 18 -19.50 3.03 -1.78
C THR A 18 -18.15 3.70 -1.52
N THR A 19 -17.88 4.23 -0.32
CA THR A 19 -16.56 4.82 -0.03
C THR A 19 -15.43 3.79 -0.04
N GLU A 20 -15.68 2.57 0.46
CA GLU A 20 -14.67 1.50 0.46
C GLU A 20 -14.45 0.94 -0.95
N ALA A 21 -15.53 0.76 -1.72
CA ALA A 21 -15.46 0.44 -3.14
C ALA A 21 -14.68 1.52 -3.93
N GLY A 22 -14.86 2.80 -3.58
CA GLY A 22 -14.09 3.91 -4.16
C GLY A 22 -12.59 3.85 -3.86
N GLU A 23 -12.20 3.48 -2.63
CA GLU A 23 -10.79 3.24 -2.27
C GLU A 23 -10.20 2.07 -3.08
N ALA A 24 -10.97 1.00 -3.31
CA ALA A 24 -10.58 -0.12 -4.16
C ALA A 24 -10.38 0.30 -5.63
N LEU A 25 -11.31 1.07 -6.19
CA LEU A 25 -11.23 1.62 -7.55
C LEU A 25 -10.00 2.50 -7.73
N THR A 26 -9.71 3.37 -6.75
CA THR A 26 -8.52 4.23 -6.78
C THR A 26 -7.23 3.39 -6.84
N SER A 27 -7.19 2.30 -6.07
CA SER A 27 -6.06 1.36 -6.10
C SER A 27 -5.91 0.66 -7.45
N ALA A 28 -7.01 0.22 -8.04
CA ALA A 28 -7.03 -0.43 -9.36
C ALA A 28 -6.62 0.54 -10.49
N LEU A 29 -7.10 1.78 -10.46
CA LEU A 29 -6.71 2.84 -11.40
C LEU A 29 -5.20 3.11 -11.30
N GLN A 30 -4.69 3.34 -10.09
CA GLN A 30 -3.26 3.61 -9.90
C GLN A 30 -2.41 2.43 -10.41
N PHE A 31 -2.81 1.19 -10.09
CA PHE A 31 -2.14 0.01 -10.64
C PHE A 31 -2.15 0.05 -12.17
N HIS A 32 -3.29 0.37 -12.79
CA HIS A 32 -3.43 0.32 -14.24
C HIS A 32 -2.58 1.37 -14.96
N VAL A 33 -2.61 2.62 -14.48
CA VAL A 33 -1.79 3.73 -15.00
C VAL A 33 -0.31 3.36 -14.99
N GLU A 34 0.16 2.81 -13.87
CA GLU A 34 1.56 2.44 -13.74
C GLU A 34 1.95 1.22 -14.56
N LEU A 35 1.09 0.20 -14.64
CA LEU A 35 1.31 -0.95 -15.51
C LEU A 35 1.47 -0.49 -16.96
N PHE A 36 0.62 0.45 -17.40
CA PHE A 36 0.69 1.01 -18.74
C PHE A 36 2.00 1.77 -19.01
N GLU A 37 2.42 2.63 -18.08
CA GLU A 37 3.70 3.35 -18.19
C GLU A 37 4.90 2.37 -18.19
N TRP A 38 4.81 1.29 -17.42
CA TRP A 38 5.82 0.23 -17.41
C TRP A 38 5.88 -0.51 -18.75
N ILE A 39 4.74 -0.97 -19.30
CA ILE A 39 4.68 -1.64 -20.61
C ILE A 39 5.26 -0.74 -21.69
N LYS A 40 4.82 0.52 -21.75
CA LYS A 40 5.30 1.53 -22.71
C LYS A 40 6.81 1.75 -22.64
N SER A 41 7.38 1.67 -21.45
CA SER A 41 8.83 1.86 -21.23
C SER A 41 9.67 0.63 -21.58
N ASN A 42 9.13 -0.58 -21.44
CA ASN A 42 9.90 -1.83 -21.56
C ASN A 42 9.66 -2.58 -22.88
N ASP A 43 8.45 -2.49 -23.44
CA ASP A 43 8.11 -3.06 -24.75
C ASP A 43 7.13 -2.14 -25.51
N PRO A 44 7.65 -1.10 -26.18
CA PRO A 44 6.82 -0.18 -26.95
C PRO A 44 6.05 -0.87 -28.08
N GLN A 45 6.55 -1.97 -28.66
CA GLN A 45 5.87 -2.65 -29.76
C GLN A 45 4.63 -3.40 -29.26
N GLN A 46 4.71 -3.99 -28.06
CA GLN A 46 3.57 -4.63 -27.40
C GLN A 46 2.57 -3.62 -26.84
N ALA A 47 3.02 -2.41 -26.48
CA ALA A 47 2.11 -1.32 -26.15
C ALA A 47 1.20 -0.97 -27.35
N PHE A 48 1.72 -0.90 -28.57
CA PHE A 48 0.92 -0.43 -29.72
C PHE A 48 0.19 -1.53 -30.51
N SER A 49 0.24 -2.80 -30.08
CA SER A 49 -0.45 -3.90 -30.77
C SER A 49 -1.86 -4.13 -30.23
N ASP A 50 -2.85 -3.82 -31.07
CA ASP A 50 -4.24 -4.29 -31.13
C ASP A 50 -5.20 -4.12 -29.93
N HIS A 51 -4.77 -3.65 -28.76
CA HIS A 51 -5.71 -3.33 -27.68
C HIS A 51 -6.16 -1.85 -27.74
N PRO A 52 -7.47 -1.55 -27.90
CA PRO A 52 -7.97 -0.18 -28.04
C PRO A 52 -7.65 0.73 -26.84
N GLY A 53 -7.37 0.14 -25.66
CA GLY A 53 -6.95 0.88 -24.47
C GLY A 53 -5.55 1.48 -24.51
N VAL A 54 -4.62 0.91 -25.28
CA VAL A 54 -3.22 1.35 -25.20
C VAL A 54 -2.96 2.65 -25.95
N VAL A 55 -3.79 2.99 -26.93
CA VAL A 55 -3.69 4.26 -27.67
C VAL A 55 -4.26 5.43 -26.86
N ALA A 56 -5.21 5.17 -25.97
CA ALA A 56 -5.90 6.20 -25.17
C ALA A 56 -5.17 6.55 -23.85
N GLY A 57 -4.27 5.68 -23.38
CA GLY A 57 -3.59 5.80 -22.08
C GLY A 57 -4.32 5.04 -20.96
N GLY A 58 -3.59 4.73 -19.88
CA GLY A 58 -4.11 3.87 -18.81
C GLY A 58 -5.33 4.42 -18.07
N GLU A 59 -5.40 5.74 -17.86
CA GLU A 59 -6.56 6.40 -17.27
C GLU A 59 -7.79 6.28 -18.20
N ALA A 60 -7.63 6.61 -19.47
CA ALA A 60 -8.75 6.60 -20.42
C ALA A 60 -9.32 5.20 -20.67
N PHE A 61 -8.49 4.15 -20.65
CA PHE A 61 -9.00 2.78 -20.72
C PHE A 61 -9.76 2.40 -19.45
N PHE A 62 -9.23 2.75 -18.27
CA PHE A 62 -9.89 2.48 -17.00
C PHE A 62 -11.25 3.19 -16.93
N ASP A 63 -11.30 4.47 -17.31
CA ASP A 63 -12.53 5.26 -17.38
C ASP A 63 -13.55 4.65 -18.34
N MET A 64 -13.12 4.21 -19.52
CA MET A 64 -14.00 3.55 -20.50
C MET A 64 -14.64 2.27 -19.92
N VAL A 65 -13.85 1.43 -19.25
CA VAL A 65 -14.36 0.20 -18.64
C VAL A 65 -15.29 0.50 -17.46
N LEU A 66 -14.92 1.46 -16.62
CA LEU A 66 -15.74 1.87 -15.48
C LEU A 66 -17.07 2.47 -15.94
N ASP A 67 -17.04 3.34 -16.96
CA ASP A 67 -18.24 3.91 -17.55
C ASP A 67 -19.14 2.83 -18.15
N ASP A 68 -18.58 1.84 -18.86
CA ASP A 68 -19.36 0.72 -19.39
C ASP A 68 -20.03 -0.07 -18.26
N ALA A 69 -19.29 -0.40 -17.20
CA ALA A 69 -19.81 -1.12 -16.04
C ALA A 69 -20.92 -0.33 -15.29
N LEU A 70 -20.74 0.99 -15.14
CA LEU A 70 -21.73 1.86 -14.51
C LEU A 70 -23.01 2.01 -15.35
N ASN A 71 -22.89 2.00 -16.68
CA ASN A 71 -24.03 2.14 -17.59
C ASN A 71 -24.74 0.81 -17.89
N ASN A 72 -24.07 -0.32 -17.70
CA ASN A 72 -24.61 -1.68 -17.93
C ASN A 72 -24.47 -2.55 -16.67
N PRO A 73 -25.08 -2.16 -15.53
CA PRO A 73 -24.87 -2.81 -14.24
C PRO A 73 -25.30 -4.28 -14.17
N GLU A 74 -26.21 -4.72 -15.04
CA GLU A 74 -26.63 -6.11 -15.19
C GLU A 74 -25.60 -7.02 -15.89
N ALA A 75 -24.65 -6.43 -16.60
CA ALA A 75 -23.55 -7.16 -17.25
C ALA A 75 -22.35 -7.34 -16.30
N VAL A 76 -22.41 -6.77 -15.10
CA VAL A 76 -21.33 -6.80 -14.12
C VAL A 76 -21.44 -8.05 -13.24
N ASP A 77 -20.42 -8.89 -13.30
CA ASP A 77 -20.37 -10.18 -12.59
C ASP A 77 -18.96 -10.44 -12.03
N GLY A 78 -18.69 -9.88 -10.84
CA GLY A 78 -17.42 -10.07 -10.16
C GLY A 78 -17.11 -11.55 -9.89
N ASP A 79 -18.11 -12.32 -9.44
CA ASP A 79 -17.97 -13.75 -9.15
C ASP A 79 -17.67 -14.55 -10.42
N GLY A 80 -18.40 -14.29 -11.51
CA GLY A 80 -18.16 -14.92 -12.81
C GLY A 80 -16.74 -14.66 -13.33
N LYS A 81 -16.23 -13.42 -13.20
CA LYS A 81 -14.85 -13.09 -13.60
C LYS A 81 -13.80 -13.77 -12.72
N VAL A 82 -14.08 -13.99 -11.44
CA VAL A 82 -13.18 -14.76 -10.57
C VAL A 82 -13.06 -16.21 -11.04
N ASP A 83 -14.18 -16.82 -11.44
CA ASP A 83 -14.19 -18.18 -11.99
C ASP A 83 -13.41 -18.26 -13.32
N GLU A 84 -13.51 -17.24 -14.17
CA GLU A 84 -12.75 -17.14 -15.43
C GLU A 84 -11.24 -16.91 -15.20
N LEU A 85 -10.86 -16.17 -14.15
CA LEU A 85 -9.47 -15.90 -13.81
C LEU A 85 -8.67 -17.19 -13.58
N ALA A 86 -9.30 -18.21 -13.00
CA ALA A 86 -8.68 -19.52 -12.76
C ALA A 86 -8.28 -20.27 -14.04
N LEU A 87 -8.78 -19.85 -15.22
CA LEU A 87 -8.63 -20.54 -16.49
C LEU A 87 -7.61 -19.91 -17.45
N LEU A 88 -7.12 -18.70 -17.17
CA LEU A 88 -6.19 -17.96 -18.05
C LEU A 88 -4.74 -18.09 -17.56
N SER A 89 -3.73 -17.73 -18.38
CA SER A 89 -2.31 -17.90 -18.02
C SER A 89 -1.39 -16.68 -18.23
N GLU A 90 -1.78 -15.62 -18.96
CA GLU A 90 -0.80 -14.59 -19.37
C GLU A 90 -1.16 -13.12 -19.02
N HIS A 91 -2.39 -12.82 -18.57
CA HIS A 91 -2.81 -11.44 -18.26
C HIS A 91 -3.62 -11.30 -16.97
N HIS A 92 -3.26 -12.06 -15.93
CA HIS A 92 -4.05 -12.13 -14.69
C HIS A 92 -4.26 -10.78 -14.00
N LEU A 93 -3.28 -9.88 -14.02
CA LEU A 93 -3.40 -8.63 -13.26
C LEU A 93 -4.37 -7.61 -13.88
N ILE A 94 -4.53 -7.61 -15.21
CA ILE A 94 -5.57 -6.79 -15.86
C ILE A 94 -6.94 -7.36 -15.49
N GLN A 95 -7.10 -8.69 -15.53
CA GLN A 95 -8.35 -9.35 -15.13
C GLN A 95 -8.69 -9.09 -13.66
N VAL A 96 -7.72 -9.10 -12.75
CA VAL A 96 -7.95 -8.73 -11.36
C VAL A 96 -8.39 -7.26 -11.22
N ALA A 97 -7.85 -6.33 -12.01
CA ALA A 97 -8.34 -4.95 -12.02
C ALA A 97 -9.80 -4.86 -12.49
N LEU A 98 -10.19 -5.65 -13.49
CA LEU A 98 -11.59 -5.75 -13.93
C LEU A 98 -12.50 -6.34 -12.83
N ILE A 99 -12.04 -7.35 -12.09
CA ILE A 99 -12.77 -7.90 -10.94
C ILE A 99 -13.01 -6.83 -9.86
N VAL A 100 -12.02 -5.97 -9.58
CA VAL A 100 -12.18 -4.85 -8.64
C VAL A 100 -13.25 -3.87 -9.13
N ILE A 101 -13.24 -3.52 -10.41
CA ILE A 101 -14.26 -2.64 -11.01
C ILE A 101 -15.65 -3.25 -10.84
N ASP A 102 -15.79 -4.53 -11.17
CA ASP A 102 -17.09 -5.20 -11.12
C ASP A 102 -17.67 -5.25 -9.71
N PHE A 103 -16.88 -5.68 -8.71
CA PHE A 103 -17.33 -5.68 -7.33
C PHE A 103 -17.61 -4.28 -6.79
N ALA A 104 -16.84 -3.26 -7.19
CA ALA A 104 -17.10 -1.89 -6.79
C ALA A 104 -18.43 -1.35 -7.36
N VAL A 105 -18.74 -1.66 -8.62
CA VAL A 105 -20.02 -1.31 -9.24
C VAL A 105 -21.18 -2.10 -8.63
N GLN A 106 -21.00 -3.39 -8.35
CA GLN A 106 -21.99 -4.20 -7.64
C GLN A 106 -22.28 -3.66 -6.23
N ALA A 107 -21.25 -3.19 -5.50
CA ALA A 107 -21.41 -2.55 -4.20
C ALA A 107 -22.25 -1.27 -4.28
N ALA A 108 -21.94 -0.38 -5.23
CA ALA A 108 -22.69 0.85 -5.46
C ALA A 108 -24.15 0.58 -5.83
N ASN A 109 -24.40 -0.42 -6.68
CA ASN A 109 -25.75 -0.82 -7.09
C ASN A 109 -26.56 -1.43 -5.95
N ALA A 110 -25.96 -2.30 -5.15
CA ALA A 110 -26.60 -2.88 -3.96
C ALA A 110 -26.93 -1.79 -2.93
N GLU A 111 -26.04 -0.81 -2.73
CA GLU A 111 -26.31 0.32 -1.83
C GLU A 111 -27.47 1.18 -2.35
N ALA A 112 -27.51 1.48 -3.66
CA ALA A 112 -28.62 2.22 -4.28
C ALA A 112 -29.99 1.51 -4.13
N ARG A 113 -29.99 0.18 -4.04
CA ARG A 113 -31.19 -0.65 -3.79
C ARG A 113 -31.53 -0.80 -2.30
N ASN A 114 -30.78 -0.17 -1.40
CA ASN A 114 -30.86 -0.33 0.07
C ASN A 114 -30.53 -1.75 0.58
N GLU A 115 -29.76 -2.52 -0.19
CA GLU A 115 -29.31 -3.87 0.17
C GLU A 115 -27.98 -3.81 0.93
N ARG A 116 -28.00 -3.18 2.12
CA ARG A 116 -26.78 -2.75 2.83
C ARG A 116 -25.78 -3.86 3.14
N GLU A 117 -26.26 -5.02 3.58
CA GLU A 117 -25.37 -6.17 3.89
C GLU A 117 -24.67 -6.69 2.63
N LEU A 118 -25.40 -6.78 1.52
CA LEU A 118 -24.86 -7.23 0.24
C LEU A 118 -23.85 -6.21 -0.33
N ALA A 119 -24.15 -4.92 -0.21
CA ALA A 119 -23.22 -3.85 -0.58
C ALA A 119 -21.89 -3.95 0.18
N TRP A 120 -21.93 -4.26 1.48
CA TRP A 120 -20.73 -4.46 2.28
C TRP A 120 -19.93 -5.69 1.86
N THR A 121 -20.60 -6.79 1.49
CA THR A 121 -19.93 -7.98 0.94
C THR A 121 -19.15 -7.60 -0.32
N TYR A 122 -19.81 -6.99 -1.31
CA TYR A 122 -19.14 -6.58 -2.54
C TYR A 122 -18.02 -5.55 -2.33
N ALA A 123 -18.20 -4.59 -1.42
CA ALA A 123 -17.14 -3.64 -1.10
C ALA A 123 -15.92 -4.33 -0.45
N ALA A 124 -16.14 -5.33 0.41
CA ALA A 124 -15.07 -6.13 0.99
C ALA A 124 -14.34 -6.97 -0.06
N ASP A 125 -15.07 -7.54 -1.02
CA ASP A 125 -14.48 -8.30 -2.13
C ASP A 125 -13.66 -7.40 -3.06
N ALA A 126 -14.15 -6.21 -3.40
CA ALA A 126 -13.40 -5.21 -4.16
C ALA A 126 -12.08 -4.85 -3.44
N MET A 127 -12.13 -4.60 -2.14
CA MET A 127 -10.94 -4.29 -1.33
C MET A 127 -9.98 -5.48 -1.22
N HIS A 128 -10.49 -6.71 -1.14
CA HIS A 128 -9.67 -7.92 -1.16
C HIS A 128 -8.84 -8.00 -2.44
N TRP A 129 -9.50 -7.90 -3.60
CA TRP A 129 -8.84 -7.98 -4.91
C TRP A 129 -7.92 -6.79 -5.19
N ALA A 130 -8.26 -5.58 -4.72
CA ALA A 130 -7.35 -4.44 -4.73
C ALA A 130 -6.09 -4.70 -3.89
N GLY A 131 -6.23 -5.39 -2.76
CA GLY A 131 -5.11 -5.87 -1.95
C GLY A 131 -4.20 -6.85 -2.70
N VAL A 132 -4.79 -7.79 -3.45
CA VAL A 132 -4.05 -8.73 -4.31
C VAL A 132 -3.26 -7.97 -5.39
N LEU A 133 -3.87 -7.02 -6.11
CA LEU A 133 -3.17 -6.19 -7.11
C LEU A 133 -1.97 -5.46 -6.52
N ASN A 134 -2.16 -4.81 -5.38
CA ASN A 134 -1.11 -4.07 -4.70
C ASN A 134 0.03 -4.99 -4.24
N GLY A 135 -0.30 -6.20 -3.76
CA GLY A 135 0.67 -7.22 -3.38
C GLY A 135 1.52 -7.69 -4.57
N CYS A 136 0.89 -8.07 -5.68
CA CYS A 136 1.58 -8.48 -6.90
C CYS A 136 2.48 -7.36 -7.45
N ARG A 137 2.02 -6.11 -7.42
CA ARG A 137 2.82 -4.95 -7.85
C ARG A 137 4.01 -4.69 -6.93
N ALA A 138 3.83 -4.82 -5.62
CA ALA A 138 4.94 -4.69 -4.68
C ALA A 138 6.03 -5.73 -5.00
N GLU A 139 5.64 -6.99 -5.21
CA GLU A 139 6.56 -8.06 -5.59
C GLU A 139 7.28 -7.77 -6.92
N GLN A 140 6.57 -7.31 -7.96
CA GLN A 140 7.20 -6.92 -9.24
C GLN A 140 8.23 -5.80 -9.06
N ARG A 141 7.93 -4.78 -8.25
CA ARG A 141 8.88 -3.71 -7.93
C ARG A 141 10.09 -4.23 -7.14
N GLU A 142 9.88 -5.16 -6.20
CA GLU A 142 10.99 -5.81 -5.49
C GLU A 142 11.93 -6.56 -6.43
N GLN A 143 11.36 -7.28 -7.41
CA GLN A 143 12.12 -8.02 -8.42
C GLN A 143 12.90 -7.07 -9.35
N GLN A 144 12.33 -5.91 -9.70
CA GLN A 144 12.97 -4.91 -10.56
C GLN A 144 14.06 -4.09 -9.85
N ASP A 145 13.78 -3.61 -8.63
CA ASP A 145 14.70 -2.75 -7.88
C ASP A 145 15.74 -3.54 -7.07
N GLY A 146 15.65 -4.88 -7.02
CA GLY A 146 16.45 -5.74 -6.13
C GLY A 146 16.22 -5.43 -4.65
N SER A 147 15.15 -4.69 -4.35
CA SER A 147 14.85 -4.18 -3.02
C SER A 147 13.91 -5.18 -2.35
N ASN A 148 14.32 -5.77 -1.23
CA ASN A 148 13.46 -6.62 -0.42
C ASN A 148 12.50 -5.74 0.39
N ALA A 149 11.19 -5.72 0.09
CA ALA A 149 10.25 -4.84 0.78
C ALA A 149 10.03 -5.28 2.23
N ALA A 150 10.20 -6.56 2.57
CA ALA A 150 10.25 -6.97 3.96
C ALA A 150 11.42 -6.32 4.70
N ALA A 151 12.58 -6.16 4.05
CA ALA A 151 13.71 -5.42 4.60
C ALA A 151 13.42 -3.91 4.70
N GLN A 152 12.70 -3.31 3.75
CA GLN A 152 12.26 -1.92 3.85
C GLN A 152 11.24 -1.70 4.98
N LEU A 153 10.28 -2.61 5.12
CA LEU A 153 9.27 -2.58 6.18
C LEU A 153 9.91 -2.78 7.55
N ALA A 154 10.90 -3.67 7.66
CA ALA A 154 11.74 -3.82 8.85
C ALA A 154 12.54 -2.54 9.14
N LYS A 155 13.15 -1.90 8.13
CA LYS A 155 13.82 -0.59 8.29
C LYS A 155 12.86 0.48 8.81
N ARG A 156 11.62 0.54 8.29
CA ARG A 156 10.59 1.47 8.77
C ARG A 156 10.14 1.16 10.19
N ARG A 157 9.87 -0.10 10.53
CA ARG A 157 9.55 -0.55 11.89
C ARG A 157 10.66 -0.25 12.89
N HIS A 158 11.91 -0.29 12.46
CA HIS A 158 13.07 0.04 13.29
C HIS A 158 13.50 1.51 13.21
N ALA A 159 12.85 2.35 12.39
CA ALA A 159 13.21 3.77 12.26
C ALA A 159 12.99 4.52 13.57
N GLU A 160 11.89 4.24 14.27
CA GLU A 160 11.59 4.82 15.58
C GLU A 160 12.60 4.37 16.64
N SER A 161 12.92 3.07 16.69
CA SER A 161 13.96 2.56 17.59
C SER A 161 15.35 3.13 17.29
N ARG A 162 15.67 3.39 16.02
CA ARG A 162 16.92 4.05 15.61
C ARG A 162 16.96 5.50 16.06
N ALA A 163 15.87 6.25 15.83
CA ALA A 163 15.77 7.63 16.26
C ALA A 163 15.92 7.77 17.78
N LEU A 164 15.30 6.87 18.56
CA LEU A 164 15.46 6.84 20.02
C LEU A 164 16.91 6.54 20.45
N ALA A 165 17.59 5.63 19.75
CA ALA A 165 18.98 5.30 20.03
C ALA A 165 19.94 6.45 19.67
N GLU A 166 19.72 7.12 18.54
CA GLU A 166 20.46 8.31 18.12
C GLU A 166 20.26 9.46 19.11
N PHE A 167 19.01 9.71 19.50
CA PHE A 167 18.66 10.69 20.52
C PHE A 167 19.35 10.38 21.86
N ALA A 168 19.37 9.11 22.30
CA ALA A 168 20.06 8.71 23.52
C ALA A 168 21.58 8.99 23.46
N VAL A 169 22.24 8.65 22.36
CA VAL A 169 23.69 8.89 22.18
C VAL A 169 23.98 10.39 22.11
N LYS A 170 23.17 11.17 21.40
CA LYS A 170 23.30 12.62 21.33
C LYS A 170 23.12 13.26 22.70
N HIS A 171 22.04 12.92 23.41
CA HIS A 171 21.75 13.47 24.73
C HIS A 171 22.85 13.14 25.74
N TRP A 172 23.39 11.91 25.69
CA TRP A 172 24.55 11.53 26.50
C TRP A 172 25.78 12.39 26.22
N ARG A 173 26.14 12.60 24.94
CA ARG A 173 27.32 13.39 24.56
C ARG A 173 27.23 14.86 25.00
N GLU A 174 26.02 15.41 24.96
CA GLU A 174 25.76 16.84 25.18
C GLU A 174 25.47 17.17 26.65
N ASN A 175 24.85 16.27 27.41
CA ASN A 175 24.26 16.60 28.72
C ASN A 175 24.77 15.73 29.88
N ILE A 176 25.51 14.65 29.60
CA ILE A 176 25.97 13.70 30.63
C ILE A 176 27.50 13.62 30.60
N ASP A 177 28.12 13.58 31.77
CA ASP A 177 29.57 13.42 31.89
C ASP A 177 30.05 12.13 31.20
N GLN A 178 30.92 12.28 30.19
CA GLN A 178 31.47 11.19 29.41
C GLN A 178 32.44 10.32 30.21
N GLY A 179 32.91 10.77 31.37
CA GLY A 179 33.70 9.98 32.33
C GLY A 179 32.91 8.87 33.03
N LEU A 180 31.58 8.95 33.08
CA LEU A 180 30.74 7.97 33.78
C LEU A 180 30.79 6.57 33.17
N SER A 181 30.64 5.52 33.98
CA SER A 181 30.47 4.16 33.46
C SER A 181 29.19 4.05 32.63
N ALA A 182 29.15 3.12 31.67
CA ALA A 182 27.98 2.93 30.82
C ALA A 182 26.70 2.64 31.62
N GLN A 183 26.79 1.91 32.73
CA GLN A 183 25.63 1.65 33.61
C GLN A 183 25.14 2.91 34.33
N LYS A 184 26.06 3.80 34.76
CA LYS A 184 25.69 5.06 35.41
C LYS A 184 25.06 6.03 34.42
N ALA A 185 25.66 6.18 33.24
CA ALA A 185 25.09 6.97 32.15
C ALA A 185 23.70 6.44 31.71
N ALA A 186 23.52 5.12 31.65
CA ALA A 186 22.21 4.52 31.34
C ALA A 186 21.13 4.85 32.38
N SER A 187 21.50 4.96 33.66
CA SER A 187 20.57 5.33 34.73
C SER A 187 20.08 6.77 34.55
N GLU A 188 20.96 7.69 34.16
CA GLU A 188 20.58 9.06 33.83
C GLU A 188 19.74 9.13 32.54
N LEU A 189 20.15 8.41 31.49
CA LEU A 189 19.41 8.35 30.21
C LEU A 189 18.00 7.77 30.36
N SER A 190 17.79 6.79 31.26
CA SER A 190 16.49 6.15 31.45
C SER A 190 15.39 7.10 31.95
N ARG A 191 15.77 8.30 32.44
CA ARG A 191 14.81 9.35 32.83
C ARG A 191 14.27 10.15 31.64
N VAL A 192 14.97 10.12 30.51
CA VAL A 192 14.70 10.99 29.35
C VAL A 192 14.34 10.17 28.11
N VAL A 193 14.90 8.97 27.97
CA VAL A 193 14.68 8.10 26.81
C VAL A 193 13.92 6.85 27.24
N PRO A 194 12.78 6.52 26.60
CA PRO A 194 11.97 5.34 26.92
C PRO A 194 12.59 4.06 26.35
N LEU A 195 13.85 3.77 26.68
CA LEU A 195 14.55 2.54 26.33
C LEU A 195 14.93 1.78 27.60
N SER A 196 15.09 0.46 27.49
CA SER A 196 15.52 -0.35 28.62
C SER A 196 16.93 0.03 29.06
N HIS A 197 17.17 -0.01 30.38
CA HIS A 197 18.48 0.32 30.97
C HIS A 197 19.63 -0.46 30.34
N LYS A 198 19.42 -1.76 30.08
CA LYS A 198 20.37 -2.62 29.37
C LYS A 198 20.73 -2.06 27.99
N LYS A 199 19.73 -1.66 27.19
CA LYS A 199 19.95 -1.14 25.84
C LYS A 199 20.68 0.20 25.86
N LEU A 200 20.36 1.08 26.81
CA LEU A 200 21.05 2.35 26.99
C LEU A 200 22.52 2.15 27.37
N ALA A 201 22.82 1.20 28.25
CA ALA A 201 24.19 0.87 28.62
C ALA A 201 25.00 0.32 27.43
N GLU A 202 24.38 -0.53 26.60
CA GLU A 202 24.99 -1.03 25.36
C GLU A 202 25.30 0.11 24.38
N LEU A 203 24.35 1.04 24.16
CA LEU A 203 24.53 2.18 23.26
C LEU A 203 25.67 3.10 23.71
N VAL A 204 25.74 3.44 25.01
CA VAL A 204 26.83 4.25 25.56
C VAL A 204 28.17 3.52 25.45
N SER A 205 28.20 2.22 25.73
CA SER A 205 29.43 1.40 25.61
C SER A 205 29.93 1.32 24.17
N ALA A 206 29.04 1.16 23.20
CA ALA A 206 29.37 1.17 21.77
C ALA A 206 29.89 2.54 21.33
N ALA A 207 29.20 3.62 21.72
CA ALA A 207 29.58 4.99 21.39
C ALA A 207 30.94 5.38 21.99
N LYS A 208 31.26 4.94 23.22
CA LYS A 208 32.58 5.12 23.85
C LYS A 208 33.71 4.42 23.10
N LYS A 209 33.41 3.30 22.44
CA LYS A 209 34.39 2.52 21.65
C LYS A 209 34.54 3.04 20.21
N GLY A 210 33.89 4.16 19.86
CA GLY A 210 33.86 4.67 18.49
C GLY A 210 33.13 3.75 17.51
N LYS A 211 32.38 2.76 18.00
CA LYS A 211 31.60 1.86 17.17
C LYS A 211 30.22 2.47 16.96
N SER A 212 29.81 2.54 15.70
CA SER A 212 28.40 2.69 15.37
C SER A 212 27.62 1.54 16.03
N PRO A 213 26.48 1.80 16.69
CA PRO A 213 25.60 0.73 17.17
C PRO A 213 24.86 0.01 16.03
N TRP A 214 25.14 0.38 14.79
CA TRP A 214 24.64 -0.17 13.53
C TRP A 214 25.79 -0.67 12.67
#